data_AF-A0A397VHB6-F1
#
_entry.id   AF-A0A397VHB6-F1
#
_cell.length_a   1.000
_cell.length_b   1.000
_cell.length_c   1.000
_cell.angle_alpha   90.00
_cell.angle_beta   90.00
_cell.angle_gamma   90.00
#
_symmetry.space_group_name_H-M   'P 1'
#
loop_
_entity.id
_entity.type
_entity.pdbx_description
1 polymer ?
#
loop_
_entity_poly.entity_id
_entity_poly.type
_entity_poly.pdbx_seq_one_letter_code
_entity_poly.pdbx_strand_id
1 'polypeptide(L)'
;MSLTVVSAPGKVLLTGGYLILDREYKGLVIGTSSRFYTIIQPGDNLSKIIIHAPQFNDPNWEYKITIKDGLCELSAFEKDRCNTFIETVLKHSLSIIANRISSQKFDELILKGLNIYVIGSNDFYSQREQLKNSNLPLNTTSLRTLTPFCKVHTTLKQVHKTGLGSSAAMTTSLVAALFVYFKCVDNVNDDIKERTLIHNVSQFCHCLAQGKVGSGFDVSAAVWGSHVYKRFSPAILEPVIKSENNIDITVLNKIIDPDYKWDNQIKSFTLPPEFKMILAEVDSGSNTPSMVGKVLAWRKANPEQGTNKLWNTIASNCAIVIDNLIELTNEYEKDKTEYNEAIRTCSCVNGSTWSNLLDKERSGKRIFELLYSIFTEYQKVRQSLRDMSNMSDAPIEPPMQTRLLDACTEVPGVVMAGVPGAGGYDAIFCIGIGDKFVTQVEKVWENWNEMSVGPLLTNESSEGFKKENLENVLGLKNFLEL
;
A
#
# COMPACT_ATOMS: atom_id res chain seq x y z
N MET A 1 -16.34 -13.04 25.69
CA MET A 1 -16.33 -12.20 24.46
C MET A 1 -15.04 -12.46 23.73
N SER A 2 -15.11 -12.66 22.42
CA SER A 2 -13.99 -13.16 21.63
C SER A 2 -13.05 -12.05 21.19
N LEU A 3 -11.75 -12.30 21.33
CA LEU A 3 -10.69 -11.61 20.61
C LEU A 3 -11.01 -11.50 19.11
N THR A 4 -10.87 -10.32 18.53
CA THR A 4 -10.95 -10.10 17.08
C THR A 4 -9.58 -9.73 16.54
N VAL A 5 -9.11 -10.43 15.51
CA VAL A 5 -7.88 -10.09 14.79
C VAL A 5 -8.22 -9.86 13.33
N VAL A 6 -7.85 -8.70 12.79
CA VAL A 6 -7.99 -8.37 11.37
C VAL A 6 -6.69 -7.79 10.87
N SER A 7 -6.32 -8.09 9.64
CA SER A 7 -5.13 -7.56 9.00
C SER A 7 -5.44 -6.92 7.66
N ALA A 8 -4.63 -5.95 7.23
CA ALA A 8 -4.67 -5.37 5.89
C ALA A 8 -3.25 -5.26 5.30
N PRO A 9 -3.05 -5.55 4.00
CA PRO A 9 -1.74 -5.51 3.36
C PRO A 9 -1.25 -4.08 3.14
N GLY A 10 0.07 -3.95 2.98
CA GLY A 10 0.69 -2.79 2.34
C GLY A 10 0.51 -2.81 0.82
N LYS A 11 1.13 -1.83 0.14
CA LYS A 11 0.96 -1.63 -1.30
C LYS A 11 2.17 -1.00 -1.99
N VAL A 12 2.30 -1.29 -3.28
CA VAL A 12 3.25 -0.67 -4.20
C VAL A 12 2.50 -0.22 -5.46
N LEU A 13 2.65 1.04 -5.87
CA LEU A 13 2.11 1.53 -7.14
C LEU A 13 3.19 1.40 -8.21
N LEU A 14 3.08 0.41 -9.09
CA LEU A 14 4.08 0.11 -10.11
C LEU A 14 4.03 1.05 -11.31
N THR A 15 2.81 1.43 -11.72
CA THR A 15 2.56 2.32 -12.86
C THR A 15 1.44 3.31 -12.55
N GLY A 16 1.42 4.45 -13.23
CA GLY A 16 0.41 5.49 -13.02
C GLY A 16 0.70 6.46 -11.87
N GLY A 17 1.95 6.53 -11.38
CA GLY A 17 2.39 7.58 -10.46
C GLY A 17 2.04 8.97 -10.98
N TYR A 18 1.53 9.85 -10.12
CA TYR A 18 0.95 11.17 -10.44
C TYR A 18 -0.33 11.14 -11.30
N LEU A 19 -0.38 10.31 -12.34
CA LEU A 19 -1.52 10.15 -13.23
C LEU A 19 -2.79 9.71 -12.48
N ILE A 20 -2.65 8.80 -11.51
CA ILE A 20 -3.73 8.24 -10.70
C ILE A 20 -4.48 9.29 -9.85
N LEU A 21 -3.96 10.51 -9.74
CA LEU A 21 -4.66 11.65 -9.14
C LEU A 21 -5.77 12.20 -10.04
N ASP A 22 -5.81 11.79 -11.29
CA ASP A 22 -6.79 12.21 -12.27
C ASP A 22 -7.60 10.99 -12.74
N ARG A 23 -8.92 11.15 -12.83
CA ARG A 23 -9.85 10.05 -13.13
C ARG A 23 -9.69 9.53 -14.54
N GLU A 24 -9.13 10.30 -15.45
CA GLU A 24 -8.90 9.84 -16.81
C GLU A 24 -7.95 8.63 -16.85
N TYR A 25 -7.02 8.54 -15.90
CA TYR A 25 -5.94 7.57 -15.93
C TYR A 25 -6.10 6.44 -14.92
N LYS A 26 -5.36 5.36 -15.17
CA LYS A 26 -5.30 4.16 -14.35
C LYS A 26 -3.90 3.97 -13.78
N GLY A 27 -3.78 3.22 -12.69
CA GLY A 27 -2.49 2.74 -12.19
C GLY A 27 -2.55 1.27 -11.80
N LEU A 28 -1.42 0.59 -11.90
CA LEU A 28 -1.26 -0.79 -11.43
C LEU A 28 -0.75 -0.79 -9.99
N VAL A 29 -1.54 -1.33 -9.09
CA VAL A 29 -1.19 -1.45 -7.67
C VAL A 29 -1.02 -2.91 -7.31
N ILE A 30 0.10 -3.23 -6.65
CA ILE A 30 0.39 -4.55 -6.10
C ILE A 30 0.29 -4.48 -4.58
N GLY A 31 -0.56 -5.32 -4.01
CA GLY A 31 -0.60 -5.56 -2.57
C GLY A 31 0.66 -6.29 -2.11
N THR A 32 1.04 -6.13 -0.84
CA THR A 32 2.25 -6.75 -0.29
C THR A 32 1.95 -7.79 0.76
N SER A 33 2.84 -8.77 0.95
CA SER A 33 2.73 -9.78 2.01
C SER A 33 2.93 -9.19 3.41
N SER A 34 3.58 -8.04 3.55
CA SER A 34 3.64 -7.27 4.80
C SER A 34 2.28 -6.64 5.12
N ARG A 35 1.81 -6.83 6.36
CA ARG A 35 0.44 -6.50 6.82
C ARG A 35 0.43 -5.72 8.11
N PHE A 36 -0.59 -4.88 8.25
CA PHE A 36 -0.94 -4.19 9.49
C PHE A 36 -2.03 -5.00 10.18
N TYR A 37 -1.83 -5.32 11.46
CA TYR A 37 -2.71 -6.12 12.28
C TYR A 37 -3.39 -5.23 13.31
N THR A 38 -4.71 -5.36 13.41
CA THR A 38 -5.50 -4.81 14.52
C THR A 38 -6.08 -5.95 15.33
N ILE A 39 -5.81 -5.94 16.64
CA ILE A 39 -6.38 -6.86 17.62
C ILE A 39 -7.32 -6.08 18.52
N ILE A 40 -8.55 -6.55 18.73
CA ILE A 40 -9.50 -5.96 19.68
C ILE A 40 -9.87 -7.01 20.73
N GLN A 41 -9.70 -6.64 22.00
CA GLN A 41 -10.19 -7.39 23.14
C GLN A 41 -11.03 -6.49 24.07
N PRO A 42 -11.96 -7.05 24.85
CA PRO A 42 -12.66 -6.31 25.89
C PRO A 42 -11.66 -5.64 26.84
N GLY A 43 -11.98 -4.42 27.26
CA GLY A 43 -11.29 -3.74 28.35
C GLY A 43 -11.82 -4.13 29.72
N ASP A 44 -11.17 -3.61 30.75
CA ASP A 44 -11.60 -3.67 32.16
C ASP A 44 -12.05 -2.29 32.69
N ASN A 45 -11.96 -1.25 31.85
CA ASN A 45 -12.16 0.15 32.24
C ASN A 45 -13.42 0.71 31.56
N LEU A 46 -14.38 1.16 32.37
CA LEU A 46 -15.67 1.68 31.92
C LEU A 46 -15.51 2.77 30.84
N SER A 47 -16.01 2.50 29.64
CA SER A 47 -16.00 3.43 28.49
C SER A 47 -14.62 3.99 28.09
N LYS A 48 -13.56 3.25 28.36
CA LYS A 48 -12.18 3.62 27.98
C LYS A 48 -11.73 2.80 26.78
N ILE A 49 -11.16 3.47 25.78
CA ILE A 49 -10.49 2.84 24.65
C ILE A 49 -8.99 3.07 24.82
N ILE A 50 -8.23 1.98 24.91
CA ILE A 50 -6.78 2.00 25.01
C ILE A 50 -6.21 1.42 23.73
N ILE A 51 -5.33 2.17 23.08
CA ILE A 51 -4.61 1.76 21.89
C ILE A 51 -3.18 1.42 22.27
N HIS A 52 -2.68 0.29 21.79
CA HIS A 52 -1.32 -0.20 22.00
C HIS A 52 -0.60 -0.36 20.65
N ALA A 53 0.54 0.30 20.48
CA ALA A 53 1.47 0.16 19.37
C ALA A 53 2.87 -0.14 19.92
N PRO A 54 3.10 -1.36 20.43
CA PRO A 54 4.27 -1.74 21.24
C PRO A 54 5.62 -1.65 20.50
N GLN A 55 5.60 -1.46 19.18
CA GLN A 55 6.80 -1.28 18.37
C GLN A 55 7.48 0.08 18.59
N PHE A 56 6.76 1.08 19.12
CA PHE A 56 7.26 2.44 19.35
C PHE A 56 7.61 2.71 20.81
N ASN A 57 8.42 3.74 21.04
CA ASN A 57 8.81 4.17 22.39
C ASN A 57 7.65 4.85 23.16
N ASP A 58 6.65 5.35 22.45
CA ASP A 58 5.44 5.99 22.97
C ASP A 58 4.18 5.16 22.67
N PRO A 59 4.07 3.93 23.19
CA PRO A 59 3.23 2.90 22.57
C PRO A 59 1.73 3.08 22.77
N ASN A 60 1.28 3.88 23.74
CA ASN A 60 -0.12 3.87 24.15
C ASN A 60 -0.86 5.17 23.83
N TRP A 61 -2.15 5.08 23.49
CA TRP A 61 -3.07 6.23 23.48
C TRP A 61 -4.35 5.86 24.23
N GLU A 62 -4.89 6.78 25.01
CA GLU A 62 -6.06 6.54 25.83
C GLU A 62 -7.15 7.55 25.53
N TYR A 63 -8.34 7.05 25.23
CA TYR A 63 -9.50 7.86 24.88
C TYR A 63 -10.70 7.50 25.75
N LYS A 64 -11.42 8.53 26.21
CA LYS A 64 -12.77 8.38 26.74
C LYS A 64 -13.74 8.60 25.60
N ILE A 65 -14.70 7.68 25.47
CA ILE A 65 -15.78 7.78 24.49
C ILE A 65 -17.07 8.25 25.16
N THR A 66 -17.75 9.19 24.52
CA THR A 66 -19.10 9.62 24.88
C THR A 66 -19.98 9.62 23.64
N ILE A 67 -21.27 9.33 23.79
CA ILE A 67 -22.23 9.37 22.69
C ILE A 67 -23.12 10.59 22.89
N LYS A 68 -23.23 11.43 21.86
CA LYS A 68 -24.09 12.61 21.85
C LYS A 68 -24.76 12.73 20.48
N ASP A 69 -26.08 12.83 20.46
CA ASP A 69 -26.87 13.01 19.24
C ASP A 69 -26.57 11.96 18.14
N GLY A 70 -26.32 10.70 18.55
CA GLY A 70 -25.99 9.61 17.63
C GLY A 70 -24.57 9.62 17.08
N LEU A 71 -23.73 10.54 17.53
CA LEU A 71 -22.30 10.63 17.20
C LEU A 71 -21.44 10.27 18.42
N CYS A 72 -20.35 9.56 18.17
CA CYS A 72 -19.31 9.33 19.16
C CYS A 72 -18.38 10.55 19.21
N GLU A 73 -18.15 11.06 20.41
CA GLU A 73 -17.12 12.04 20.73
C GLU A 73 -15.98 11.32 21.47
N LEU A 74 -14.75 11.69 21.15
CA LEU A 74 -13.56 11.18 21.81
C LEU A 74 -12.84 12.32 22.53
N SER A 75 -12.42 12.05 23.75
CA SER A 75 -11.53 12.93 24.50
C SER A 75 -10.29 12.15 24.92
N ALA A 76 -9.12 12.59 24.47
CA ALA A 76 -7.84 12.04 24.90
C ALA A 76 -7.64 12.33 26.40
N PHE A 77 -7.15 11.33 27.16
CA PHE A 77 -6.82 11.54 28.57
C PHE A 77 -5.59 12.44 28.73
N GLU A 78 -4.65 12.38 27.79
CA GLU A 78 -3.47 13.24 27.71
C GLU A 78 -3.60 14.19 26.50
N LYS A 79 -3.78 15.49 26.74
CA LYS A 79 -4.06 16.49 25.67
C LYS A 79 -3.00 16.57 24.58
N ASP A 80 -1.74 16.29 24.92
CA ASP A 80 -0.62 16.39 23.98
C ASP A 80 -0.30 15.05 23.28
N ARG A 81 -1.04 13.98 23.60
CA ARG A 81 -0.83 12.63 23.09
C ARG A 81 -2.02 12.20 22.23
N CYS A 82 -2.07 12.78 21.04
CA CYS A 82 -3.11 12.54 20.05
C CYS A 82 -2.57 11.82 18.82
N ASN A 83 -3.41 10.99 18.19
CA ASN A 83 -3.11 10.39 16.89
C ASN A 83 -4.31 10.59 15.97
N THR A 84 -4.20 11.58 15.07
CA THR A 84 -5.29 12.00 14.18
C THR A 84 -5.90 10.85 13.40
N PHE A 85 -5.10 9.94 12.85
CA PHE A 85 -5.65 8.80 12.08
C PHE A 85 -6.48 7.86 12.95
N ILE A 86 -5.97 7.52 14.14
CA ILE A 86 -6.64 6.62 15.07
C ILE A 86 -7.92 7.27 15.61
N GLU A 87 -7.85 8.53 16.03
CA GLU A 87 -9.00 9.29 16.52
C GLU A 87 -10.10 9.41 15.46
N THR A 88 -9.74 9.77 14.23
CA THR A 88 -10.70 9.84 13.12
C THR A 88 -11.38 8.49 12.90
N VAL A 89 -10.60 7.40 12.85
CA VAL A 89 -11.16 6.06 12.65
C VAL A 89 -12.09 5.67 13.80
N LEU A 90 -11.65 5.81 15.05
CA LEU A 90 -12.46 5.47 16.23
C LEU A 90 -13.76 6.29 16.25
N LYS A 91 -13.66 7.63 16.13
CA LYS A 91 -14.80 8.55 16.21
C LYS A 91 -15.87 8.18 15.20
N HIS A 92 -15.48 8.07 13.93
CA HIS A 92 -16.45 7.92 12.86
C HIS A 92 -16.90 6.48 12.67
N SER A 93 -16.02 5.50 12.80
CA SER A 93 -16.42 4.09 12.71
C SER A 93 -17.39 3.72 13.81
N LEU A 94 -17.13 4.13 15.06
CA LEU A 94 -18.04 3.85 16.19
C LEU A 94 -19.36 4.60 16.04
N SER A 95 -19.36 5.83 15.51
CA SER A 95 -20.61 6.55 15.19
C SER A 95 -21.44 5.81 14.14
N ILE A 96 -20.80 5.31 13.07
CA ILE A 96 -21.48 4.53 12.03
C ILE A 96 -22.02 3.22 12.61
N ILE A 97 -21.22 2.51 13.40
CA ILE A 97 -21.61 1.26 14.07
C ILE A 97 -22.81 1.49 14.99
N ALA A 98 -22.78 2.52 15.84
CA ALA A 98 -23.86 2.84 16.78
C ALA A 98 -25.21 3.10 16.08
N ASN A 99 -25.19 3.56 14.82
CA ASN A 99 -26.39 3.77 14.00
C ASN A 99 -26.80 2.54 13.18
N ARG A 100 -26.03 1.45 13.22
CA ARG A 100 -26.28 0.20 12.47
C ARG A 100 -26.66 -0.98 13.36
N ILE A 101 -26.39 -0.91 14.67
CA ILE A 101 -26.76 -1.95 15.64
C ILE A 101 -27.68 -1.37 16.72
N SER A 102 -28.31 -2.25 17.51
CA SER A 102 -29.14 -1.80 18.63
C SER A 102 -28.28 -1.10 19.70
N SER A 103 -28.83 -0.05 20.31
CA SER A 103 -28.15 0.70 21.39
C SER A 103 -27.69 -0.22 22.51
N GLN A 104 -28.54 -1.16 22.93
CA GLN A 104 -28.20 -2.16 23.95
C GLN A 104 -26.94 -2.96 23.61
N LYS A 105 -26.80 -3.44 22.36
CA LYS A 105 -25.64 -4.23 21.92
C LYS A 105 -24.37 -3.38 21.83
N PHE A 106 -24.53 -2.14 21.36
CA PHE A 106 -23.42 -1.18 21.32
C PHE A 106 -22.92 -0.87 22.74
N ASP A 107 -23.84 -0.51 23.62
CA ASP A 107 -23.57 -0.16 25.02
C ASP A 107 -22.92 -1.33 25.76
N GLU A 108 -23.41 -2.57 25.57
CA GLU A 108 -22.83 -3.75 26.21
C GLU A 108 -21.34 -3.93 25.87
N LEU A 109 -20.95 -3.66 24.61
CA LEU A 109 -19.58 -3.82 24.15
C LEU A 109 -18.69 -2.62 24.53
N ILE A 110 -19.20 -1.40 24.37
CA ILE A 110 -18.41 -0.19 24.60
C ILE A 110 -18.24 0.14 26.09
N LEU A 111 -19.23 -0.17 26.93
CA LEU A 111 -19.16 0.09 28.37
C LEU A 111 -18.10 -0.77 29.06
N LYS A 112 -17.74 -1.93 28.50
CA LYS A 112 -16.62 -2.74 29.00
C LYS A 112 -15.26 -2.08 28.72
N GLY A 113 -15.22 -1.12 27.80
CA GLY A 113 -13.97 -0.58 27.26
C GLY A 113 -13.36 -1.50 26.20
N LEU A 114 -12.36 -1.00 25.49
CA LEU A 114 -11.67 -1.72 24.42
C LEU A 114 -10.16 -1.59 24.61
N ASN A 115 -9.44 -2.71 24.58
CA ASN A 115 -8.00 -2.72 24.38
C ASN A 115 -7.74 -3.09 22.91
N ILE A 116 -7.07 -2.19 22.18
CA ILE A 116 -6.84 -2.33 20.75
C ILE A 116 -5.34 -2.30 20.47
N TYR A 117 -4.79 -3.35 19.88
CA TYR A 117 -3.38 -3.41 19.47
C TYR A 117 -3.28 -3.15 17.98
N VAL A 118 -2.38 -2.26 17.58
CA VAL A 118 -2.17 -1.82 16.20
C VAL A 118 -0.70 -2.06 15.88
N ILE A 119 -0.42 -3.13 15.13
CA ILE A 119 0.92 -3.71 14.95
C ILE A 119 1.22 -3.89 13.45
N GLY A 120 2.32 -3.35 12.94
CA GLY A 120 2.73 -3.46 11.54
C GLY A 120 3.91 -4.41 11.34
N SER A 121 3.88 -5.23 10.27
CA SER A 121 5.06 -5.99 9.82
C SER A 121 6.31 -5.10 9.74
N ASN A 122 7.49 -5.68 9.98
CA ASN A 122 8.76 -4.95 10.04
C ASN A 122 9.00 -4.06 8.80
N ASP A 123 8.63 -4.53 7.60
CA ASP A 123 8.87 -3.79 6.35
C ASP A 123 8.07 -2.48 6.21
N PHE A 124 7.11 -2.17 7.09
CA PHE A 124 6.48 -0.83 7.09
C PHE A 124 7.42 0.27 7.60
N TYR A 125 8.49 -0.12 8.30
CA TYR A 125 9.42 0.77 8.98
C TYR A 125 10.86 0.39 8.64
N SER A 126 11.74 1.38 8.54
CA SER A 126 13.17 1.11 8.39
C SER A 126 13.71 0.32 9.58
N GLN A 127 14.44 -0.77 9.31
CA GLN A 127 15.08 -1.60 10.32
C GLN A 127 16.56 -1.28 10.52
N ARG A 128 17.05 -0.16 9.97
CA ARG A 128 18.45 0.26 10.05
C ARG A 128 18.95 0.37 11.49
N GLU A 129 18.18 1.01 12.37
CA GLU A 129 18.55 1.16 13.78
C GLU A 129 18.58 -0.19 14.51
N GLN A 130 17.70 -1.14 14.16
CA GLN A 130 17.73 -2.48 14.74
C GLN A 130 18.97 -3.28 14.33
N LEU A 131 19.34 -3.23 13.05
CA LEU A 131 20.54 -3.88 12.55
C LEU A 131 21.81 -3.25 13.14
N LYS A 132 21.85 -1.91 13.24
CA LYS A 132 22.94 -1.19 13.89
C LYS A 132 23.12 -1.59 15.35
N ASN A 133 22.04 -1.68 16.13
CA ASN A 133 22.09 -2.13 17.52
C ASN A 133 22.57 -3.59 17.66
N SER A 134 22.39 -4.40 16.62
CA SER A 134 22.81 -5.80 16.58
C SER A 134 24.17 -6.00 15.89
N ASN A 135 24.85 -4.92 15.46
CA ASN A 135 26.07 -4.95 14.64
C ASN A 135 25.95 -5.83 13.38
N LEU A 136 24.77 -5.80 12.74
CA LEU A 136 24.49 -6.55 11.53
C LEU A 136 24.49 -5.65 10.28
N PRO A 137 24.95 -6.15 9.12
CA PRO A 137 24.90 -5.40 7.86
C PRO A 137 23.47 -5.24 7.33
N LEU A 138 23.23 -4.21 6.53
CA LEU A 138 21.94 -3.95 5.88
C LEU A 138 21.75 -4.84 4.64
N ASN A 139 21.40 -6.11 4.87
CA ASN A 139 21.08 -7.07 3.81
C ASN A 139 19.95 -8.03 4.22
N THR A 140 19.43 -8.77 3.25
CA THR A 140 18.28 -9.68 3.45
C THR A 140 18.57 -10.78 4.47
N THR A 141 19.79 -11.32 4.49
CA THR A 141 20.22 -12.32 5.48
C THR A 141 20.06 -11.79 6.90
N SER A 142 20.56 -10.57 7.16
CA SER A 142 20.49 -9.95 8.49
C SER A 142 19.07 -9.57 8.86
N LEU A 143 18.30 -9.00 7.93
CA LEU A 143 16.89 -8.65 8.16
C LEU A 143 16.04 -9.86 8.55
N ARG A 144 16.32 -11.04 7.99
CA ARG A 144 15.59 -12.29 8.32
C ARG A 144 15.86 -12.79 9.73
N THR A 145 16.91 -12.33 10.39
CA THR A 145 17.21 -12.67 11.79
C THR A 145 16.41 -11.85 12.80
N LEU A 146 15.83 -10.73 12.36
CA LEU A 146 15.03 -9.87 13.23
C LEU A 146 13.73 -10.57 13.61
N THR A 147 13.35 -10.43 14.88
CA THR A 147 12.07 -10.94 15.35
C THR A 147 10.91 -10.24 14.62
N PRO A 148 9.82 -10.96 14.30
CA PRO A 148 8.61 -10.32 13.78
C PRO A 148 8.12 -9.22 14.72
N PHE A 149 7.70 -8.10 14.15
CA PHE A 149 7.16 -6.95 14.88
C PHE A 149 8.14 -6.36 15.91
N CYS A 150 9.44 -6.39 15.60
CA CYS A 150 10.45 -5.85 16.51
C CYS A 150 10.28 -4.34 16.73
N LYS A 151 10.88 -3.84 17.83
CA LYS A 151 10.87 -2.40 18.15
C LYS A 151 11.54 -1.60 17.05
N VAL A 152 11.09 -0.38 16.80
CA VAL A 152 11.78 0.55 15.88
C VAL A 152 12.74 1.50 16.60
N HIS A 153 12.79 1.44 17.94
CA HIS A 153 13.62 2.29 18.82
C HIS A 153 13.42 3.81 18.65
N THR A 154 12.25 4.21 18.17
CA THR A 154 11.89 5.61 17.97
C THR A 154 10.38 5.81 18.15
N THR A 155 9.93 7.05 18.03
CA THR A 155 8.50 7.41 18.10
C THR A 155 7.82 7.25 16.75
N LEU A 156 6.49 7.11 16.73
CA LEU A 156 5.73 7.06 15.48
C LEU A 156 5.93 8.31 14.60
N LYS A 157 6.21 9.46 15.22
CA LYS A 157 6.46 10.73 14.50
C LYS A 157 7.82 10.76 13.81
N GLN A 158 8.81 10.04 14.34
CA GLN A 158 10.20 10.06 13.89
C GLN A 158 10.57 8.83 13.06
N VAL A 159 9.80 7.74 13.12
CA VAL A 159 10.10 6.52 12.39
C VAL A 159 10.14 6.76 10.87
N HIS A 160 11.18 6.24 10.23
CA HIS A 160 11.25 6.20 8.78
C HIS A 160 10.26 5.15 8.24
N LYS A 161 9.31 5.60 7.42
CA LYS A 161 8.31 4.74 6.77
C LYS A 161 8.80 4.40 5.36
N THR A 162 8.69 3.14 4.98
CA THR A 162 9.23 2.60 3.72
C THR A 162 8.38 2.87 2.47
N GLY A 163 7.30 3.66 2.59
CA GLY A 163 6.39 3.95 1.47
C GLY A 163 5.34 2.86 1.14
N LEU A 164 5.29 1.77 1.91
CA LEU A 164 4.30 0.68 1.74
C LEU A 164 2.83 1.06 2.08
N GLY A 165 2.56 2.32 2.41
CA GLY A 165 1.20 2.79 2.73
C GLY A 165 0.72 2.39 4.13
N SER A 166 1.60 2.48 5.14
CA SER A 166 1.28 2.08 6.53
C SER A 166 0.03 2.75 7.11
N SER A 167 -0.25 4.02 6.77
CA SER A 167 -1.47 4.69 7.24
C SER A 167 -2.74 4.11 6.64
N ALA A 168 -2.74 3.75 5.35
CA ALA A 168 -3.90 3.14 4.69
C ALA A 168 -4.14 1.71 5.22
N ALA A 169 -3.07 0.91 5.33
CA ALA A 169 -3.17 -0.43 5.89
C ALA A 169 -3.67 -0.42 7.35
N MET A 170 -3.12 0.49 8.18
CA MET A 170 -3.57 0.68 9.56
C MET A 170 -5.04 1.11 9.63
N THR A 171 -5.44 2.16 8.90
CA THR A 171 -6.85 2.62 8.84
C THR A 171 -7.78 1.49 8.44
N THR A 172 -7.48 0.76 7.36
CA THR A 172 -8.33 -0.32 6.88
C THR A 172 -8.42 -1.47 7.88
N SER A 173 -7.30 -1.89 8.48
CA SER A 173 -7.31 -2.96 9.49
C SER A 173 -8.13 -2.59 10.73
N LEU A 174 -8.04 -1.33 11.17
CA LEU A 174 -8.75 -0.84 12.36
C LEU A 174 -10.25 -0.69 12.11
N VAL A 175 -10.63 -0.08 10.98
CA VAL A 175 -12.05 0.00 10.55
C VAL A 175 -12.65 -1.41 10.47
N ALA A 176 -11.99 -2.32 9.76
CA ALA A 176 -12.46 -3.68 9.60
C ALA A 176 -12.56 -4.43 10.94
N ALA A 177 -11.56 -4.31 11.82
CA ALA A 177 -11.59 -4.92 13.15
C ALA A 177 -12.76 -4.42 14.00
N LEU A 178 -13.04 -3.11 13.99
CA LEU A 178 -14.17 -2.53 14.71
C LEU A 178 -15.50 -3.08 14.18
N PHE A 179 -15.72 -3.06 12.87
CA PHE A 179 -16.96 -3.56 12.27
C PHE A 179 -17.16 -5.07 12.54
N VAL A 180 -16.10 -5.87 12.51
CA VAL A 180 -16.15 -7.31 12.85
C VAL A 180 -16.42 -7.52 14.33
N TYR A 181 -15.76 -6.76 15.22
CA TYR A 181 -15.91 -6.89 16.67
C TYR A 181 -17.35 -6.56 17.12
N PHE A 182 -17.93 -5.49 16.57
CA PHE A 182 -19.31 -5.08 16.86
C PHE A 182 -20.38 -5.86 16.07
N LYS A 183 -19.97 -6.83 15.23
CA LYS A 183 -20.87 -7.65 14.40
C LYS A 183 -21.76 -6.82 13.48
N CYS A 184 -21.17 -5.79 12.88
CA CYS A 184 -21.76 -5.07 11.74
C CYS A 184 -21.45 -5.76 10.41
N VAL A 185 -20.39 -6.57 10.40
CA VAL A 185 -19.98 -7.43 9.29
C VAL A 185 -19.56 -8.78 9.86
N ASP A 186 -19.89 -9.86 9.16
CA ASP A 186 -19.60 -11.22 9.62
C ASP A 186 -18.66 -11.98 8.66
N ASN A 187 -18.78 -11.76 7.34
CA ASN A 187 -18.09 -12.51 6.29
C ASN A 187 -17.24 -11.59 5.40
N VAL A 188 -16.35 -10.83 6.04
CA VAL A 188 -15.49 -9.83 5.37
C VAL A 188 -14.62 -10.36 4.22
N ASN A 189 -14.41 -11.68 4.15
CA ASN A 189 -13.63 -12.30 3.08
C ASN A 189 -14.48 -12.59 1.83
N ASP A 190 -15.80 -12.80 1.98
CA ASP A 190 -16.64 -13.40 0.92
C ASP A 190 -17.80 -12.48 0.48
N ASP A 191 -18.22 -11.53 1.32
CA ASP A 191 -19.32 -10.62 0.98
C ASP A 191 -18.81 -9.31 0.36
N ILE A 192 -19.14 -9.12 -0.92
CA ILE A 192 -18.75 -7.92 -1.68
C ILE A 192 -19.35 -6.62 -1.12
N LYS A 193 -20.56 -6.66 -0.55
CA LYS A 193 -21.22 -5.49 0.04
C LYS A 193 -20.56 -5.11 1.36
N GLU A 194 -20.27 -6.09 2.22
CA GLU A 194 -19.53 -5.84 3.46
C GLU A 194 -18.13 -5.29 3.15
N ARG A 195 -17.42 -5.89 2.19
CA ARG A 195 -16.10 -5.41 1.76
C ARG A 195 -16.14 -4.00 1.18
N THR A 196 -17.19 -3.67 0.42
CA THR A 196 -17.44 -2.32 -0.11
C THR A 196 -17.74 -1.32 1.01
N LEU A 197 -18.51 -1.70 2.03
CA LEU A 197 -18.74 -0.87 3.21
C LEU A 197 -17.42 -0.54 3.92
N ILE A 198 -16.57 -1.55 4.16
CA ILE A 198 -15.25 -1.35 4.78
C ILE A 198 -14.38 -0.45 3.91
N HIS A 199 -14.39 -0.62 2.58
CA HIS A 199 -13.70 0.29 1.66
C HIS A 199 -14.16 1.73 1.83
N ASN A 200 -15.46 1.99 1.76
CA ASN A 200 -16.00 3.34 1.79
C ASN A 200 -15.72 4.04 3.12
N VAL A 201 -15.89 3.32 4.25
CA VAL A 201 -15.61 3.84 5.59
C VAL A 201 -14.11 4.10 5.78
N SER A 202 -13.26 3.18 5.35
CA SER A 202 -11.80 3.34 5.43
C SER A 202 -11.32 4.51 4.59
N GLN A 203 -11.88 4.66 3.38
CA GLN A 203 -11.52 5.74 2.47
C GLN A 203 -11.96 7.09 3.01
N PHE A 204 -13.17 7.17 3.57
CA PHE A 204 -13.66 8.37 4.23
C PHE A 204 -12.76 8.76 5.42
N CYS A 205 -12.48 7.82 6.34
CA CYS A 205 -11.67 8.09 7.52
C CYS A 205 -10.24 8.50 7.15
N HIS A 206 -9.64 7.85 6.15
CA HIS A 206 -8.30 8.17 5.68
C HIS A 206 -8.23 9.56 5.03
N CYS A 207 -9.19 9.91 4.16
CA CYS A 207 -9.27 11.25 3.56
C CYS A 207 -9.45 12.34 4.62
N LEU A 208 -10.32 12.09 5.62
CA LEU A 208 -10.58 13.05 6.69
C LEU A 208 -9.34 13.25 7.57
N ALA A 209 -8.65 12.17 7.96
CA ALA A 209 -7.41 12.24 8.73
C ALA A 209 -6.27 12.93 7.95
N GLN A 210 -6.24 12.79 6.62
CA GLN A 210 -5.29 13.49 5.75
C GLN A 210 -5.64 14.96 5.48
N GLY A 211 -6.86 15.38 5.81
CA GLY A 211 -7.38 16.72 5.49
C GLY A 211 -7.58 16.98 3.99
N LYS A 212 -7.59 15.94 3.15
CA LYS A 212 -7.79 16.07 1.69
C LYS A 212 -8.30 14.78 1.06
N VAL A 213 -8.94 14.91 -0.10
CA VAL A 213 -9.31 13.75 -0.93
C VAL A 213 -8.13 13.31 -1.79
N GLY A 214 -7.38 12.32 -1.30
CA GLY A 214 -6.32 11.65 -2.06
C GLY A 214 -6.85 10.84 -3.26
N SER A 215 -5.96 10.13 -3.94
CA SER A 215 -6.32 9.21 -5.03
C SER A 215 -7.11 7.99 -4.56
N GLY A 216 -6.89 7.53 -3.33
CA GLY A 216 -7.59 6.39 -2.72
C GLY A 216 -7.08 5.00 -3.09
N PHE A 217 -6.07 4.90 -3.97
CA PHE A 217 -5.53 3.60 -4.39
C PHE A 217 -4.86 2.81 -3.24
N ASP A 218 -4.35 3.51 -2.23
CA ASP A 218 -3.70 2.93 -1.06
C ASP A 218 -4.71 2.24 -0.14
N VAL A 219 -5.83 2.89 0.17
CA VAL A 219 -6.96 2.25 0.87
C VAL A 219 -7.58 1.16 0.01
N SER A 220 -7.73 1.42 -1.30
CA SER A 220 -8.27 0.43 -2.23
C SER A 220 -7.42 -0.84 -2.26
N ALA A 221 -6.09 -0.74 -2.26
CA ALA A 221 -5.19 -1.89 -2.21
C ALA A 221 -5.23 -2.62 -0.86
N ALA A 222 -5.31 -1.87 0.24
CA ALA A 222 -5.51 -2.46 1.56
C ALA A 222 -6.83 -3.25 1.64
N VAL A 223 -7.84 -2.87 0.86
CA VAL A 223 -9.14 -3.57 0.88
C VAL A 223 -9.21 -4.71 -0.13
N TRP A 224 -8.79 -4.48 -1.37
CA TRP A 224 -9.02 -5.36 -2.51
C TRP A 224 -7.80 -6.20 -2.89
N GLY A 225 -6.60 -5.86 -2.39
CA GLY A 225 -5.35 -6.49 -2.79
C GLY A 225 -4.82 -5.91 -4.11
N SER A 226 -4.18 -6.75 -4.93
CA SER A 226 -3.57 -6.33 -6.20
C SER A 226 -4.62 -6.09 -7.29
N HIS A 227 -4.55 -4.92 -7.96
CA HIS A 227 -5.52 -4.53 -8.97
C HIS A 227 -5.04 -3.38 -9.86
N VAL A 228 -5.68 -3.24 -11.02
CA VAL A 228 -5.66 -2.01 -11.82
C VAL A 228 -6.73 -1.06 -11.27
N TYR A 229 -6.31 0.14 -10.87
CA TYR A 229 -7.14 1.12 -10.18
C TYR A 229 -7.44 2.35 -11.05
N LYS A 230 -8.68 2.84 -10.95
CA LYS A 230 -9.11 4.18 -11.36
C LYS A 230 -9.81 4.86 -10.20
N ARG A 231 -9.39 6.08 -9.86
CA ARG A 231 -9.90 6.81 -8.68
C ARG A 231 -11.39 7.17 -8.78
N PHE A 232 -12.02 7.31 -7.62
CA PHE A 232 -13.36 7.88 -7.48
C PHE A 232 -13.34 9.41 -7.66
N SER A 233 -14.51 9.98 -7.94
CA SER A 233 -14.77 11.42 -8.00
C SER A 233 -14.66 12.05 -6.63
N PRO A 234 -13.80 13.08 -6.44
CA PRO A 234 -13.68 13.76 -5.15
C PRO A 234 -15.01 14.27 -4.58
N ALA A 235 -15.92 14.69 -5.47
CA ALA A 235 -17.25 15.18 -5.15
C ALA A 235 -18.10 14.21 -4.30
N ILE A 236 -17.82 12.90 -4.34
CA ILE A 236 -18.53 11.90 -3.52
C ILE A 236 -18.33 12.17 -2.03
N LEU A 237 -17.12 12.55 -1.61
CA LEU A 237 -16.77 12.75 -0.19
C LEU A 237 -16.79 14.22 0.23
N GLU A 238 -16.88 15.16 -0.70
CA GLU A 238 -16.89 16.60 -0.40
C GLU A 238 -17.91 17.02 0.68
N PRO A 239 -19.17 16.52 0.70
CA PRO A 239 -20.16 16.93 1.70
C PRO A 239 -19.76 16.60 3.15
N VAL A 240 -19.00 15.52 3.35
CA VAL A 240 -18.63 15.01 4.67
C VAL A 240 -17.21 15.39 5.09
N ILE A 241 -16.33 15.73 4.14
CA ILE A 241 -14.98 16.19 4.45
C ILE A 241 -14.97 17.68 4.80
N LYS A 242 -15.70 18.52 4.07
CA LYS A 242 -15.75 19.98 4.33
C LYS A 242 -16.43 20.34 5.66
N SER A 243 -17.22 19.43 6.21
CA SER A 243 -17.95 19.63 7.46
C SER A 243 -17.12 19.32 8.70
N GLU A 244 -15.92 18.73 8.58
CA GLU A 244 -14.94 18.38 9.64
C GLU A 244 -15.55 17.95 10.99
N ASN A 245 -15.96 18.92 11.80
CA ASN A 245 -16.49 18.72 13.15
C ASN A 245 -18.01 18.54 13.24
N ASN A 246 -18.77 18.87 12.19
CA ASN A 246 -20.24 18.84 12.18
C ASN A 246 -20.78 17.95 11.04
N ILE A 247 -20.30 16.72 10.99
CA ILE A 247 -20.70 15.74 9.98
C ILE A 247 -22.10 15.22 10.30
N ASP A 248 -23.05 15.41 9.38
CA ASP A 248 -24.37 14.79 9.45
C ASP A 248 -24.25 13.27 9.24
N ILE A 249 -24.56 12.51 10.30
CA ILE A 249 -24.48 11.05 10.30
C ILE A 249 -25.42 10.39 9.28
N THR A 250 -26.53 11.03 8.93
CA THR A 250 -27.47 10.57 7.90
C THR A 250 -26.85 10.68 6.52
N VAL A 251 -26.22 11.82 6.23
CA VAL A 251 -25.50 12.06 4.97
C VAL A 251 -24.30 11.11 4.87
N LEU A 252 -23.54 10.95 5.95
CA LEU A 252 -22.42 10.02 6.00
C LEU A 252 -22.86 8.59 5.72
N ASN A 253 -23.89 8.08 6.42
CA ASN A 253 -24.39 6.73 6.21
C ASN A 253 -24.87 6.50 4.77
N LYS A 254 -25.47 7.51 4.13
CA LYS A 254 -25.87 7.43 2.73
C LYS A 254 -24.66 7.31 1.79
N ILE A 255 -23.60 8.09 2.01
CA ILE A 255 -22.41 8.12 1.13
C ILE A 255 -21.58 6.84 1.27
N ILE A 256 -21.46 6.30 2.47
CA ILE A 256 -20.68 5.08 2.74
C ILE A 256 -21.42 3.79 2.45
N ASP A 257 -22.73 3.85 2.17
CA ASP A 257 -23.54 2.68 1.83
C ASP A 257 -22.99 1.95 0.59
N PRO A 258 -22.93 0.60 0.59
CA PRO A 258 -22.46 -0.17 -0.56
C PRO A 258 -23.24 0.05 -1.85
N ASP A 259 -24.53 0.40 -1.75
CA ASP A 259 -25.38 0.66 -2.92
C ASP A 259 -25.28 2.14 -3.39
N TYR A 260 -24.48 2.98 -2.71
CA TYR A 260 -24.19 4.34 -3.16
C TYR A 260 -23.24 4.35 -4.37
N LYS A 261 -23.42 5.31 -5.28
CA LYS A 261 -22.72 5.37 -6.57
C LYS A 261 -21.28 5.90 -6.45
N TRP A 262 -20.40 5.08 -5.86
CA TRP A 262 -18.95 5.28 -6.01
C TRP A 262 -18.51 4.90 -7.42
N ASP A 263 -17.73 5.77 -8.06
CA ASP A 263 -17.37 5.65 -9.47
C ASP A 263 -15.87 5.35 -9.69
N ASN A 264 -15.20 4.82 -8.66
CA ASN A 264 -13.91 4.15 -8.83
C ASN A 264 -14.10 2.84 -9.61
N GLN A 265 -13.02 2.39 -10.25
CA GLN A 265 -12.97 1.10 -10.93
C GLN A 265 -11.79 0.29 -10.41
N ILE A 266 -12.06 -0.98 -10.12
CA ILE A 266 -11.06 -1.98 -9.76
C ILE A 266 -11.15 -3.13 -10.75
N LYS A 267 -10.01 -3.55 -11.28
CA LYS A 267 -9.88 -4.80 -12.04
C LYS A 267 -8.81 -5.64 -11.36
N SER A 268 -9.21 -6.78 -10.80
CA SER A 268 -8.29 -7.70 -10.10
C SER A 268 -7.07 -8.02 -10.97
N PHE A 269 -5.91 -8.11 -10.33
CA PHE A 269 -4.64 -8.38 -10.99
C PHE A 269 -3.75 -9.26 -10.11
N THR A 270 -3.04 -10.18 -10.74
CA THR A 270 -1.93 -10.92 -10.15
C THR A 270 -0.74 -10.82 -11.11
N LEU A 271 0.48 -10.80 -10.57
CA LEU A 271 1.65 -10.97 -11.43
C LEU A 271 1.55 -12.31 -12.18
N PRO A 272 2.07 -12.39 -13.42
CA PRO A 272 2.10 -13.64 -14.15
C PRO A 272 2.89 -14.71 -13.38
N PRO A 273 2.62 -16.00 -13.58
CA PRO A 273 3.40 -17.08 -12.96
C PRO A 273 4.91 -16.92 -13.21
N GLU A 274 5.75 -17.32 -12.26
CA GLU A 274 7.22 -17.15 -12.28
C GLU A 274 7.74 -15.71 -12.16
N PHE A 275 6.86 -14.70 -12.08
CA PHE A 275 7.26 -13.33 -11.75
C PHE A 275 7.37 -13.15 -10.25
N LYS A 276 8.38 -12.40 -9.81
CA LYS A 276 8.56 -11.99 -8.41
C LYS A 276 8.81 -10.51 -8.32
N MET A 277 8.30 -9.87 -7.27
CA MET A 277 8.61 -8.48 -6.94
C MET A 277 9.55 -8.42 -5.74
N ILE A 278 10.61 -7.62 -5.86
CA ILE A 278 11.49 -7.24 -4.74
C ILE A 278 11.49 -5.73 -4.56
N LEU A 279 11.60 -5.29 -3.32
CA LEU A 279 11.56 -3.88 -2.93
C LEU A 279 12.76 -3.51 -2.07
N ALA A 280 13.15 -2.25 -2.13
CA ALA A 280 14.11 -1.69 -1.18
C ALA A 280 13.73 -0.25 -0.82
N GLU A 281 13.97 0.13 0.44
CA GLU A 281 13.98 1.53 0.85
C GLU A 281 15.32 2.18 0.49
N VAL A 282 15.28 3.48 0.20
CA VAL A 282 16.46 4.30 -0.06
C VAL A 282 16.57 5.35 1.03
N ASP A 283 17.74 5.51 1.65
CA ASP A 283 17.94 6.47 2.74
C ASP A 283 18.38 7.83 2.19
N SER A 284 17.43 8.66 1.78
CA SER A 284 17.74 10.06 1.39
C SER A 284 16.63 11.08 1.64
N GLY A 285 15.56 10.71 2.35
CA GLY A 285 14.63 11.67 2.96
C GLY A 285 13.82 12.54 1.98
N SER A 286 13.13 11.94 0.99
CA SER A 286 12.17 12.69 0.17
C SER A 286 10.94 13.12 0.96
N ASN A 287 10.44 14.33 0.66
CA ASN A 287 9.15 14.81 1.11
C ASN A 287 8.13 14.62 -0.01
N THR A 288 7.48 13.45 -0.05
CA THR A 288 6.50 13.07 -1.07
C THR A 288 5.40 14.12 -1.30
N PRO A 289 4.79 14.73 -0.24
CA PRO A 289 3.82 15.82 -0.42
C PRO A 289 4.36 17.03 -1.19
N SER A 290 5.62 17.43 -0.94
CA SER A 290 6.26 18.54 -1.65
C SER A 290 6.40 18.23 -3.14
N MET A 291 6.82 17.01 -3.50
CA MET A 291 6.98 16.58 -4.90
C MET A 291 5.65 16.59 -5.65
N VAL A 292 4.59 16.04 -5.06
CA VAL A 292 3.24 16.08 -5.65
C VAL A 292 2.78 17.52 -5.86
N GLY A 293 3.02 18.41 -4.90
CA GLY A 293 2.72 19.83 -5.02
C GLY A 293 3.42 20.49 -6.21
N LYS A 294 4.73 20.25 -6.38
CA LYS A 294 5.51 20.78 -7.50
C LYS A 294 4.98 20.31 -8.86
N VAL A 295 4.75 19.01 -9.01
CA VAL A 295 4.23 18.43 -10.26
C VAL A 295 2.85 18.99 -10.61
N LEU A 296 1.93 19.09 -9.64
CA LEU A 296 0.59 19.63 -9.87
C LEU A 296 0.62 21.13 -10.19
N ALA A 297 1.47 21.91 -9.51
CA ALA A 297 1.65 23.32 -9.79
C ALA A 297 2.19 23.55 -11.21
N TRP A 298 3.21 22.77 -11.60
CA TRP A 298 3.74 22.78 -12.96
C TRP A 298 2.67 22.39 -14.00
N ARG A 299 1.87 21.34 -13.73
CA ARG A 299 0.79 20.90 -14.64
C ARG A 299 -0.25 22.01 -14.84
N LYS A 300 -0.66 22.68 -13.75
CA LYS A 300 -1.61 23.79 -13.78
C LYS A 300 -1.09 24.99 -14.58
N ALA A 301 0.21 25.27 -14.52
CA ALA A 301 0.83 26.40 -15.21
C ALA A 301 1.03 26.17 -16.72
N ASN A 302 0.97 24.91 -17.21
CA ASN A 302 1.33 24.56 -18.59
C ASN A 302 0.27 23.70 -19.31
N PRO A 303 -1.00 24.16 -19.46
CA PRO A 303 -2.11 23.31 -19.91
C PRO A 303 -2.03 22.79 -21.36
N GLU A 304 -1.39 23.50 -22.30
CA GLU A 304 -1.42 23.13 -23.73
C GLU A 304 -0.10 22.58 -24.31
N GLN A 305 1.08 22.95 -23.80
CA GLN A 305 2.34 22.73 -24.53
C GLN A 305 3.02 21.37 -24.32
N GLY A 306 2.63 20.56 -23.33
CA GLY A 306 3.32 19.28 -23.08
C GLY A 306 2.78 18.43 -21.94
N THR A 307 1.97 18.99 -21.05
CA THR A 307 1.43 18.28 -19.86
C THR A 307 0.46 17.17 -20.23
N ASN A 308 -0.58 17.45 -21.02
CA ASN A 308 -1.53 16.43 -21.47
C ASN A 308 -0.87 15.42 -22.41
N LYS A 309 0.04 15.87 -23.28
CA LYS A 309 0.81 14.97 -24.15
C LYS A 309 1.67 14.01 -23.33
N LEU A 310 2.44 14.52 -22.37
CA LEU A 310 3.28 13.70 -21.49
C LEU A 310 2.44 12.75 -20.63
N TRP A 311 1.34 13.22 -20.03
CA TRP A 311 0.41 12.36 -19.27
C TRP A 311 -0.15 11.25 -20.14
N ASN A 312 -0.64 11.56 -21.34
CA ASN A 312 -1.18 10.58 -22.27
C ASN A 312 -0.10 9.60 -22.74
N THR A 313 1.12 10.07 -23.01
CA THR A 313 2.26 9.19 -23.35
C THR A 313 2.59 8.23 -22.21
N ILE A 314 2.70 8.72 -20.97
CA ILE A 314 2.93 7.87 -19.79
C ILE A 314 1.79 6.87 -19.65
N ALA A 315 0.53 7.32 -19.76
CA ALA A 315 -0.66 6.49 -19.62
C ALA A 315 -0.70 5.39 -20.68
N SER A 316 -0.41 5.70 -21.94
CA SER A 316 -0.36 4.73 -23.04
C SER A 316 0.72 3.68 -22.80
N ASN A 317 1.95 4.08 -22.42
CA ASN A 317 3.02 3.13 -22.14
C ASN A 317 2.68 2.25 -20.91
N CYS A 318 2.10 2.84 -19.86
CA CYS A 318 1.63 2.10 -18.70
C CYS A 318 0.52 1.10 -19.06
N ALA A 319 -0.41 1.47 -19.95
CA ALA A 319 -1.48 0.59 -20.42
C ALA A 319 -0.91 -0.61 -21.18
N ILE A 320 0.06 -0.40 -22.08
CA ILE A 320 0.71 -1.50 -22.80
C ILE A 320 1.41 -2.47 -21.82
N VAL A 321 2.12 -1.94 -20.82
CA VAL A 321 2.74 -2.78 -19.77
C VAL A 321 1.70 -3.62 -19.05
N ILE A 322 0.59 -3.01 -18.61
CA ILE A 322 -0.50 -3.70 -17.90
C ILE A 322 -1.14 -4.77 -18.78
N ASP A 323 -1.46 -4.44 -20.02
CA ASP A 323 -2.15 -5.34 -20.95
C ASP A 323 -1.26 -6.53 -21.32
N ASN A 324 0.04 -6.31 -21.52
CA ASN A 324 0.99 -7.40 -21.78
C ASN A 324 1.22 -8.30 -20.56
N LEU A 325 1.25 -7.75 -19.34
CA LEU A 325 1.29 -8.55 -18.11
C LEU A 325 0.04 -9.44 -18.01
N ILE A 326 -1.15 -8.91 -18.31
CA ILE A 326 -2.39 -9.69 -18.33
C ILE A 326 -2.31 -10.78 -19.42
N GLU A 327 -1.81 -10.45 -20.61
CA GLU A 327 -1.69 -11.43 -21.70
C GLU A 327 -0.67 -12.53 -21.38
N LEU A 328 0.41 -12.25 -20.64
CA LEU A 328 1.32 -13.31 -20.19
C LEU A 328 0.63 -14.34 -19.30
N THR A 329 -0.29 -13.92 -18.44
CA THR A 329 -1.11 -14.85 -17.65
C THR A 329 -2.03 -15.68 -18.56
N ASN A 330 -2.59 -15.07 -19.62
CA ASN A 330 -3.40 -15.81 -20.59
C ASN A 330 -2.55 -16.83 -21.37
N GLU A 331 -1.34 -16.48 -21.78
CA GLU A 331 -0.40 -17.40 -22.45
C GLU A 331 -0.01 -18.57 -21.54
N TYR A 332 0.20 -18.32 -20.25
CA TYR A 332 0.43 -19.39 -19.28
C TYR A 332 -0.74 -20.38 -19.21
N GLU A 333 -1.99 -19.89 -19.19
CA GLU A 333 -3.15 -20.78 -19.15
C GLU A 333 -3.39 -21.52 -20.48
N LYS A 334 -2.93 -20.98 -21.62
CA LYS A 334 -2.99 -21.65 -22.93
C LYS A 334 -1.99 -22.80 -23.02
N ASP A 335 -0.71 -22.56 -22.70
CA ASP A 335 0.33 -23.59 -22.71
C ASP A 335 1.40 -23.32 -21.63
N LYS A 336 1.25 -24.01 -20.50
CA LYS A 336 2.18 -23.92 -19.36
C LYS A 336 3.58 -24.39 -19.69
N THR A 337 3.74 -25.33 -20.63
CA THR A 337 5.06 -25.88 -20.96
C THR A 337 5.83 -24.88 -21.79
N GLU A 338 5.21 -24.38 -22.86
CA GLU A 338 5.80 -23.36 -23.74
C GLU A 338 6.09 -22.08 -22.96
N TYR A 339 5.16 -21.62 -22.13
CA TYR A 339 5.37 -20.46 -21.26
C TYR A 339 6.60 -20.64 -20.36
N ASN A 340 6.68 -21.74 -19.62
CA ASN A 340 7.77 -21.97 -18.67
C ASN A 340 9.13 -22.14 -19.37
N GLU A 341 9.17 -22.73 -20.57
CA GLU A 341 10.39 -22.80 -21.37
C GLU A 341 10.86 -21.41 -21.84
N ALA A 342 9.92 -20.57 -22.27
CA ALA A 342 10.21 -19.19 -22.64
C ALA A 342 10.72 -18.38 -21.43
N ILE A 343 10.06 -18.47 -20.27
CA ILE A 343 10.50 -17.85 -19.02
C ILE A 343 11.92 -18.28 -18.64
N ARG A 344 12.22 -19.59 -18.68
CA ARG A 344 13.57 -20.09 -18.38
C ARG A 344 14.62 -19.51 -19.32
N THR A 345 14.32 -19.44 -20.61
CA THR A 345 15.21 -18.85 -21.62
C THR A 345 15.47 -17.37 -21.32
N CYS A 346 14.41 -16.59 -21.09
CA CYS A 346 14.51 -15.16 -20.83
C CYS A 346 15.19 -14.84 -19.49
N SER A 347 15.00 -15.66 -18.44
CA SER A 347 15.62 -15.45 -17.13
C SER A 347 17.15 -15.56 -17.13
N CYS A 348 17.73 -16.14 -18.18
CA CYS A 348 19.18 -16.33 -18.29
C CYS A 348 19.90 -15.19 -19.04
N VAL A 349 19.17 -14.23 -19.59
CA VAL A 349 19.73 -13.12 -20.37
C VAL A 349 19.13 -11.78 -19.95
N ASN A 350 19.80 -10.69 -20.31
CA ASN A 350 19.35 -9.33 -20.03
C ASN A 350 18.12 -8.98 -20.89
N GLY A 351 17.13 -8.28 -20.31
CA GLY A 351 15.88 -7.92 -20.97
C GLY A 351 16.07 -7.12 -22.26
N SER A 352 17.12 -6.30 -22.36
CA SER A 352 17.48 -5.55 -23.57
C SER A 352 17.81 -6.45 -24.77
N THR A 353 18.17 -7.72 -24.51
CA THR A 353 18.56 -8.69 -25.54
C THR A 353 17.44 -9.66 -25.93
N TRP A 354 16.25 -9.57 -25.32
CA TRP A 354 15.13 -10.47 -25.65
C TRP A 354 14.63 -10.32 -27.08
N SER A 355 14.84 -9.18 -27.74
CA SER A 355 14.59 -9.00 -29.18
C SER A 355 15.35 -10.01 -30.04
N ASN A 356 16.58 -10.39 -29.66
CA ASN A 356 17.40 -11.37 -30.37
C ASN A 356 16.80 -12.79 -30.34
N LEU A 357 15.80 -13.03 -29.48
CA LEU A 357 15.08 -14.30 -29.39
C LEU A 357 13.91 -14.38 -30.39
N LEU A 358 13.52 -13.25 -31.02
CA LEU A 358 12.38 -13.17 -31.94
C LEU A 358 12.68 -13.69 -33.35
N ASP A 359 13.95 -13.68 -33.75
CA ASP A 359 14.38 -13.99 -35.13
C ASP A 359 14.49 -15.48 -35.44
N LYS A 360 14.27 -16.34 -34.44
CA LYS A 360 14.35 -17.80 -34.61
C LYS A 360 12.95 -18.37 -34.60
N GLU A 361 12.62 -19.27 -35.53
CA GLU A 361 11.42 -20.12 -35.45
C GLU A 361 11.50 -21.00 -34.20
N ARG A 362 11.14 -20.42 -33.05
CA ARG A 362 11.19 -21.01 -31.73
C ARG A 362 9.78 -21.03 -31.15
N SER A 363 9.48 -22.09 -30.41
CA SER A 363 8.37 -22.10 -29.46
C SER A 363 8.49 -20.92 -28.50
N GLY A 364 7.35 -20.35 -28.10
CA GLY A 364 7.28 -19.26 -27.15
C GLY A 364 7.53 -17.86 -27.72
N LYS A 365 7.54 -17.70 -29.05
CA LYS A 365 7.72 -16.38 -29.71
C LYS A 365 6.80 -15.30 -29.14
N ARG A 366 5.53 -15.63 -28.90
CA ARG A 366 4.55 -14.69 -28.33
C ARG A 366 4.96 -14.22 -26.92
N ILE A 367 5.47 -15.13 -26.08
CA ILE A 367 5.95 -14.80 -24.74
C ILE A 367 7.18 -13.88 -24.82
N PHE A 368 8.11 -14.13 -25.75
CA PHE A 368 9.27 -13.25 -25.98
C PHE A 368 8.84 -11.84 -26.42
N GLU A 369 7.87 -11.73 -27.33
CA GLU A 369 7.32 -10.44 -27.77
C GLU A 369 6.70 -9.65 -26.61
N LEU A 370 5.90 -10.32 -25.77
CA LEU A 370 5.26 -9.72 -24.61
C LEU A 370 6.29 -9.24 -23.58
N LEU A 371 7.27 -10.09 -23.22
CA LEU A 371 8.33 -9.75 -22.29
C LEU A 371 9.18 -8.57 -22.78
N TYR A 372 9.61 -8.60 -24.04
CA TYR A 372 10.40 -7.52 -24.64
C TYR A 372 9.59 -6.22 -24.72
N SER A 373 8.31 -6.30 -25.05
CA SER A 373 7.42 -5.13 -25.05
C SER A 373 7.26 -4.55 -23.63
N ILE A 374 7.05 -5.37 -22.59
CA ILE A 374 6.99 -4.88 -21.20
C ILE A 374 8.30 -4.17 -20.83
N PHE A 375 9.45 -4.80 -21.09
CA PHE A 375 10.76 -4.24 -20.77
C PHE A 375 10.95 -2.87 -21.44
N THR A 376 10.75 -2.80 -22.75
CA THR A 376 10.97 -1.57 -23.53
C THR A 376 9.96 -0.47 -23.21
N GLU A 377 8.68 -0.79 -23.06
CA GLU A 377 7.66 0.21 -22.70
C GLU A 377 7.87 0.74 -21.28
N TYR A 378 8.32 -0.09 -20.33
CA TYR A 378 8.62 0.38 -18.99
C TYR A 378 9.84 1.32 -18.95
N GLN A 379 10.86 1.10 -19.80
CA GLN A 379 11.95 2.08 -19.95
C GLN A 379 11.46 3.44 -20.45
N LYS A 380 10.46 3.46 -21.35
CA LYS A 380 9.82 4.72 -21.80
C LYS A 380 9.00 5.38 -20.69
N VAL A 381 8.35 4.60 -19.82
CA VAL A 381 7.69 5.11 -18.62
C VAL A 381 8.71 5.82 -17.73
N ARG A 382 9.84 5.19 -17.42
CA ARG A 382 10.91 5.80 -16.62
C ARG A 382 11.46 7.08 -17.26
N GLN A 383 11.72 7.06 -18.56
CA GLN A 383 12.19 8.26 -19.27
C GLN A 383 11.19 9.40 -19.14
N SER A 384 9.90 9.12 -19.32
CA SER A 384 8.85 10.13 -19.20
C SER A 384 8.71 10.68 -17.77
N LEU A 385 8.97 9.86 -16.74
CA LEU A 385 9.02 10.31 -15.34
C LEU A 385 10.24 11.21 -15.06
N ARG A 386 11.39 10.94 -15.70
CA ARG A 386 12.55 11.84 -15.65
C ARG A 386 12.30 13.15 -16.39
N ASP A 387 11.63 13.10 -17.53
CA ASP A 387 11.20 14.31 -18.25
C ASP A 387 10.25 15.14 -17.37
N MET A 388 9.28 14.49 -16.71
CA MET A 388 8.42 15.13 -15.71
C MET A 388 9.23 15.72 -14.55
N SER A 389 10.28 15.04 -14.09
CA SER A 389 11.16 15.55 -13.04
C SER A 389 11.82 16.86 -13.44
N ASN A 390 12.42 16.89 -14.64
CA ASN A 390 13.11 18.05 -15.18
C ASN A 390 12.16 19.23 -15.39
N MET A 391 10.95 18.96 -15.91
CA MET A 391 9.97 20.00 -16.20
C MET A 391 9.33 20.59 -14.94
N SER A 392 9.15 19.79 -13.89
CA SER A 392 8.46 20.20 -12.65
C SER A 392 9.37 20.57 -11.49
N ASP A 393 10.69 20.36 -11.62
CA ASP A 393 11.66 20.49 -10.53
C ASP A 393 11.36 19.57 -9.32
N ALA A 394 10.63 18.47 -9.55
CA ALA A 394 10.40 17.42 -8.57
C ALA A 394 11.37 16.26 -8.82
N PRO A 395 12.16 15.81 -7.83
CA PRO A 395 13.08 14.69 -8.01
C PRO A 395 12.34 13.34 -8.00
N ILE A 396 11.60 13.00 -9.07
CA ILE A 396 10.82 11.75 -9.17
C ILE A 396 11.74 10.53 -9.32
N GLU A 397 12.70 10.61 -10.23
CA GLU A 397 13.78 9.62 -10.38
C GLU A 397 15.10 10.40 -10.55
N PRO A 398 15.73 10.84 -9.45
CA PRO A 398 16.96 11.63 -9.50
C PRO A 398 18.14 10.85 -10.09
N PRO A 399 19.19 11.52 -10.60
CA PRO A 399 20.27 10.88 -11.36
C PRO A 399 20.97 9.70 -10.66
N MET A 400 21.17 9.79 -9.34
CA MET A 400 21.79 8.70 -8.57
C MET A 400 20.88 7.47 -8.49
N GLN A 401 19.56 7.68 -8.40
CA GLN A 401 18.57 6.61 -8.39
C GLN A 401 18.38 6.03 -9.80
N THR A 402 18.46 6.85 -10.84
CA THR A 402 18.49 6.39 -12.23
C THR A 402 19.64 5.41 -12.46
N ARG A 403 20.87 5.75 -12.06
CA ARG A 403 22.03 4.85 -12.20
C ARG A 403 21.86 3.52 -11.47
N LEU A 404 21.28 3.55 -10.25
CA LEU A 404 20.98 2.35 -9.49
C LEU A 404 19.98 1.45 -10.24
N LEU A 405 18.87 2.04 -10.69
CA LEU A 405 17.82 1.31 -11.41
C LEU A 405 18.29 0.79 -12.77
N ASP A 406 19.18 1.52 -13.44
CA ASP A 406 19.83 1.06 -14.68
C ASP A 406 20.72 -0.15 -14.39
N ALA A 407 21.53 -0.11 -13.33
CA ALA A 407 22.32 -1.27 -12.89
C ALA A 407 21.44 -2.48 -12.51
N CYS A 408 20.29 -2.26 -11.86
CA CYS A 408 19.32 -3.33 -11.62
C CYS A 408 18.72 -3.88 -12.91
N THR A 409 18.43 -3.03 -13.90
CA THR A 409 17.89 -3.41 -15.20
C THR A 409 18.86 -4.32 -15.98
N GLU A 410 20.17 -4.16 -15.75
CA GLU A 410 21.19 -4.98 -16.40
C GLU A 410 21.25 -6.43 -15.90
N VAL A 411 20.61 -6.74 -14.78
CA VAL A 411 20.58 -8.09 -14.20
C VAL A 411 19.72 -9.03 -15.07
N PRO A 412 20.24 -10.20 -15.50
CA PRO A 412 19.47 -11.19 -16.23
C PRO A 412 18.14 -11.56 -15.56
N GLY A 413 17.08 -11.62 -16.37
CA GLY A 413 15.72 -11.89 -15.90
C GLY A 413 14.98 -10.70 -15.28
N VAL A 414 15.59 -9.53 -15.11
CA VAL A 414 14.85 -8.33 -14.69
C VAL A 414 13.97 -7.83 -15.84
N VAL A 415 12.67 -7.70 -15.56
CA VAL A 415 11.64 -7.25 -16.49
C VAL A 415 11.39 -5.74 -16.32
N MET A 416 11.33 -5.27 -15.07
CA MET A 416 11.11 -3.86 -14.71
C MET A 416 11.94 -3.51 -13.48
N ALA A 417 12.58 -2.35 -13.47
CA ALA A 417 13.17 -1.78 -12.27
C ALA A 417 12.81 -0.29 -12.23
N GLY A 418 12.19 0.20 -11.15
CA GLY A 418 11.69 1.57 -11.14
C GLY A 418 11.38 2.12 -9.76
N VAL A 419 10.86 3.35 -9.75
CA VAL A 419 10.38 4.02 -8.55
C VAL A 419 8.87 3.80 -8.39
N PRO A 420 8.39 3.39 -7.20
CA PRO A 420 6.96 3.23 -6.96
C PRO A 420 6.30 4.56 -6.57
N GLY A 421 5.01 4.71 -6.90
CA GLY A 421 4.24 5.84 -6.39
C GLY A 421 4.68 7.19 -6.97
N ALA A 422 5.00 8.12 -6.08
CA ALA A 422 5.52 9.43 -6.46
C ALA A 422 7.04 9.41 -6.71
N GLY A 423 7.72 8.28 -6.44
CA GLY A 423 9.16 8.18 -6.52
C GLY A 423 9.89 9.08 -5.52
N GLY A 424 11.09 9.50 -5.90
CA GLY A 424 12.07 10.08 -5.00
C GLY A 424 12.83 9.01 -4.24
N TYR A 425 13.54 9.45 -3.22
CA TYR A 425 14.36 8.60 -2.36
C TYR A 425 13.56 7.83 -1.32
N ASP A 426 12.31 7.45 -1.60
CA ASP A 426 11.46 6.69 -0.65
C ASP A 426 11.74 5.18 -0.79
N ALA A 427 11.59 4.66 -2.01
CA ALA A 427 11.76 3.24 -2.30
C ALA A 427 12.07 2.99 -3.78
N ILE A 428 12.51 1.78 -4.09
CA ILE A 428 12.63 1.24 -5.44
C ILE A 428 12.00 -0.16 -5.49
N PHE A 429 11.67 -0.60 -6.70
CA PHE A 429 11.21 -1.96 -6.94
C PHE A 429 11.96 -2.58 -8.12
N CYS A 430 12.06 -3.90 -8.11
CA CYS A 430 12.40 -4.70 -9.29
C CYS A 430 11.38 -5.82 -9.44
N ILE A 431 10.93 -6.06 -10.67
CA ILE A 431 10.15 -7.23 -11.07
C ILE A 431 11.02 -8.03 -12.02
N GLY A 432 11.15 -9.32 -11.73
CA GLY A 432 11.95 -10.21 -12.56
C GLY A 432 11.33 -11.60 -12.64
N ILE A 433 11.93 -12.41 -13.49
CA ILE A 433 11.56 -13.79 -13.77
C ILE A 433 12.70 -14.75 -13.42
N GLY A 434 12.33 -15.93 -12.93
CA GLY A 434 13.28 -16.94 -12.46
C GLY A 434 13.87 -16.62 -11.07
N ASP A 435 14.65 -17.55 -10.53
CA ASP A 435 15.10 -17.44 -9.13
C ASP A 435 16.40 -16.64 -8.93
N LYS A 436 17.22 -16.53 -9.97
CA LYS A 436 18.57 -15.94 -9.84
C LYS A 436 18.55 -14.43 -9.71
N PHE A 437 17.60 -13.74 -10.35
CA PHE A 437 17.61 -12.27 -10.41
C PHE A 437 17.52 -11.65 -9.01
N VAL A 438 16.75 -12.24 -8.09
CA VAL A 438 16.59 -11.75 -6.71
C VAL A 438 17.95 -11.60 -6.03
N THR A 439 18.72 -12.70 -5.98
CA THR A 439 20.05 -12.68 -5.34
C THR A 439 21.06 -11.79 -6.07
N GLN A 440 20.89 -11.58 -7.37
CA GLN A 440 21.80 -10.73 -8.16
C GLN A 440 21.47 -9.24 -7.97
N VAL A 441 20.19 -8.87 -7.92
CA VAL A 441 19.75 -7.50 -7.60
C VAL A 441 20.10 -7.16 -6.15
N GLU A 442 19.92 -8.08 -5.20
CA GLU A 442 20.36 -7.88 -3.81
C GLU A 442 21.87 -7.59 -3.72
N LYS A 443 22.70 -8.25 -4.54
CA LYS A 443 24.13 -7.93 -4.63
C LYS A 443 24.39 -6.56 -5.25
N VAL A 444 23.60 -6.12 -6.23
CA VAL A 444 23.69 -4.74 -6.76
C VAL A 444 23.42 -3.75 -5.64
N TRP A 445 22.37 -3.97 -4.84
CA TRP A 445 22.00 -3.10 -3.72
C TRP A 445 23.05 -3.08 -2.61
N GLU A 446 23.59 -4.24 -2.23
CA GLU A 446 24.61 -4.36 -1.18
C GLU A 446 25.94 -3.68 -1.56
N ASN A 447 26.29 -3.70 -2.85
CA ASN A 447 27.52 -3.08 -3.35
C ASN A 447 27.33 -1.64 -3.86
N TRP A 448 26.12 -1.07 -3.73
CA TRP A 448 25.84 0.27 -4.23
C TRP A 448 26.37 1.34 -3.27
N ASN A 449 27.26 2.21 -3.78
CA ASN A 449 27.97 3.18 -2.94
C ASN A 449 27.43 4.61 -3.05
N GLU A 450 26.63 4.93 -4.06
CA GLU A 450 26.12 6.28 -4.22
C GLU A 450 25.01 6.61 -3.21
N MET A 451 24.28 5.59 -2.74
CA MET A 451 23.22 5.72 -1.74
C MET A 451 23.06 4.41 -0.99
N SER A 452 22.54 4.48 0.24
CA SER A 452 22.30 3.28 1.04
C SER A 452 20.93 2.66 0.71
N VAL A 453 20.95 1.43 0.21
CA VAL A 453 19.76 0.69 -0.22
C VAL A 453 19.46 -0.42 0.80
N GLY A 454 18.26 -0.38 1.39
CA GLY A 454 17.81 -1.35 2.38
C GLY A 454 16.75 -2.28 1.81
N PRO A 455 17.03 -3.57 1.58
CA PRO A 455 16.02 -4.51 1.08
C PRO A 455 14.80 -4.59 2.01
N LEU A 456 13.61 -4.81 1.45
CA LEU A 456 12.41 -5.16 2.21
C LEU A 456 12.10 -6.64 1.98
N LEU A 457 11.68 -7.36 3.03
CA LEU A 457 11.43 -8.81 2.96
C LEU A 457 10.04 -9.18 2.43
N THR A 458 9.21 -8.18 2.16
CA THR A 458 7.86 -8.39 1.65
C THR A 458 7.88 -8.86 0.20
N ASN A 459 6.91 -9.70 -0.13
CA ASN A 459 6.63 -10.16 -1.49
C ASN A 459 5.32 -9.54 -2.00
N GLU A 460 4.99 -9.77 -3.27
CA GLU A 460 3.65 -9.50 -3.81
C GLU A 460 2.57 -10.33 -3.10
N SER A 461 1.36 -9.77 -2.99
CA SER A 461 0.17 -10.44 -2.52
C SER A 461 -1.07 -9.91 -3.23
N SER A 462 -1.99 -10.80 -3.57
CA SER A 462 -3.30 -10.45 -4.13
C SER A 462 -4.40 -10.34 -3.06
N GLU A 463 -4.10 -10.67 -1.80
CA GLU A 463 -5.08 -10.64 -0.73
C GLU A 463 -5.26 -9.24 -0.16
N GLY A 464 -6.50 -8.75 -0.15
CA GLY A 464 -6.89 -7.57 0.61
C GLY A 464 -6.93 -7.80 2.13
N PHE A 465 -7.70 -6.98 2.85
CA PHE A 465 -7.89 -7.19 4.29
C PHE A 465 -8.60 -8.52 4.57
N LYS A 466 -8.28 -9.15 5.70
CA LYS A 466 -8.89 -10.41 6.12
C LYS A 466 -8.94 -10.55 7.62
N LYS A 467 -9.90 -11.35 8.09
CA LYS A 467 -9.92 -11.81 9.48
C LYS A 467 -8.83 -12.86 9.68
N GLU A 468 -8.05 -12.71 10.75
CA GLU A 468 -6.93 -13.59 11.06
C GLU A 468 -7.25 -14.49 12.25
N ASN A 469 -6.54 -15.62 12.32
CA ASN A 469 -6.38 -16.37 13.55
C ASN A 469 -5.07 -15.95 14.21
N LEU A 470 -5.12 -15.53 15.48
CA LEU A 470 -3.95 -15.09 16.25
C LEU A 470 -2.80 -16.11 16.19
N GLU A 471 -3.11 -17.40 16.31
CA GLU A 471 -2.11 -18.49 16.35
C GLU A 471 -1.41 -18.70 14.99
N ASN A 472 -2.00 -18.22 13.89
CA ASN A 472 -1.43 -18.35 12.56
C ASN A 472 -0.44 -17.22 12.22
N VAL A 473 -0.36 -16.17 13.05
CA VAL A 473 0.51 -15.01 12.81
C VAL A 473 1.70 -15.07 13.77
N LEU A 474 2.86 -15.48 13.26
CA LEU A 474 4.09 -15.64 14.03
C LEU A 474 4.45 -14.36 14.81
N GLY A 475 4.62 -14.50 16.13
CA GLY A 475 5.04 -13.42 17.03
C GLY A 475 3.91 -12.49 17.49
N LEU A 476 2.70 -12.57 16.93
CA LEU A 476 1.61 -11.64 17.26
C LEU A 476 1.05 -11.86 18.68
N LYS A 477 1.00 -13.13 19.13
CA LYS A 477 0.52 -13.50 20.47
C LYS A 477 1.36 -12.92 21.61
N ASN A 478 2.65 -12.70 21.37
CA ASN A 478 3.59 -12.16 22.36
C ASN A 478 3.20 -10.77 22.89
N PHE A 479 2.32 -10.05 22.18
CA PHE A 479 1.82 -8.74 22.61
C PHE A 479 0.59 -8.79 23.52
N LEU A 480 -0.06 -9.96 23.63
CA LEU A 480 -1.25 -10.15 24.47
C LEU A 480 -0.92 -10.83 25.80
N GLU A 481 0.27 -11.41 25.94
CA GLU A 481 0.77 -12.07 27.15
C GLU A 481 1.53 -11.13 28.10
N LEU A 482 1.47 -9.81 27.83
CA LEU A 482 2.04 -8.72 28.63
C LEU A 482 0.93 -8.00 29.39
#